data_AF-A0AAW2L563-F1
#
_entry.id   AF-A0AAW2L563-F1
#
_cell.length_a   1.000
_cell.length_b   1.000
_cell.length_c   1.000
_cell.angle_alpha   90.00
_cell.angle_beta   90.00
_cell.angle_gamma   90.00
#
_symmetry.space_group_name_H-M   'P 1'
#
loop_
_entity.id
_entity.type
_entity.pdbx_description
1 polymer ?
#
loop_
_entity_poly.entity_id
_entity_poly.type
_entity_poly.pdbx_seq_one_letter_code
_entity_poly.pdbx_strand_id
1 'polypeptide(L)'
;MSKNSLTMILETNKFNGTNYNDWLRNLRIVLDFENQTYVLDKPLPVTLPEGSTPEERVTFERRQEDNRKVRSVVLASMTNDIQKQYDSHIDVASIMLRMKEVYAVPDRHIRYAAQKAFSPPR
;
A
#
# COMPACT_ATOMS: atom_id res chain seq x y z
N MET A 1 -0.59 -19.23 -16.09
CA MET A 1 0.18 -18.22 -15.33
C MET A 1 0.45 -18.79 -13.96
N SER A 2 1.71 -19.05 -13.59
CA SER A 2 2.03 -19.52 -12.24
C SER A 2 1.61 -18.45 -11.24
N LYS A 3 0.78 -18.81 -10.27
CA LYS A 3 0.50 -17.93 -9.13
C LYS A 3 1.84 -17.69 -8.41
N ASN A 4 2.33 -16.46 -8.40
CA ASN A 4 3.46 -16.09 -7.55
C ASN A 4 3.03 -16.34 -6.09
N SER A 5 3.79 -17.15 -5.34
CA SER A 5 3.46 -17.48 -3.95
C SER A 5 3.28 -16.24 -3.06
N LEU A 6 3.93 -15.12 -3.42
CA LEU A 6 3.79 -13.83 -2.76
C LEU A 6 2.44 -13.15 -3.00
N THR A 7 1.89 -13.23 -4.22
CA THR A 7 0.57 -12.62 -4.50
C THR A 7 -0.56 -13.39 -3.83
N MET A 8 -0.35 -14.69 -3.53
CA MET A 8 -1.30 -15.48 -2.76
C MET A 8 -1.49 -14.95 -1.33
N ILE A 9 -0.47 -14.32 -0.73
CA ILE A 9 -0.58 -13.68 0.60
C ILE A 9 -1.69 -12.62 0.58
N LEU A 10 -1.75 -11.80 -0.49
CA LEU A 10 -2.74 -10.74 -0.64
C LEU A 10 -4.14 -11.29 -0.97
N GLU A 11 -4.22 -12.39 -1.73
CA GLU A 11 -5.48 -13.06 -1.99
C GLU A 11 -6.09 -13.69 -0.72
N THR A 12 -5.27 -14.31 0.13
CA THR A 12 -5.72 -14.90 1.40
C THR A 12 -6.04 -13.83 2.45
N ASN A 13 -5.37 -12.69 2.40
CA ASN A 13 -5.51 -11.60 3.38
C ASN A 13 -6.08 -10.34 2.75
N LYS A 14 -7.10 -10.47 1.90
CA LYS A 14 -7.73 -9.32 1.25
C LYS A 14 -8.17 -8.29 2.28
N PHE A 15 -7.96 -7.02 1.94
CA PHE A 15 -8.47 -5.93 2.74
C PHE A 15 -9.99 -5.93 2.70
N ASN A 16 -10.61 -6.01 3.88
CA ASN A 16 -12.07 -6.12 4.04
C ASN A 16 -12.65 -5.00 4.91
N GLY A 17 -11.88 -3.93 5.16
CA GLY A 17 -12.30 -2.78 5.97
C GLY A 17 -11.97 -2.91 7.47
N THR A 18 -11.71 -4.11 7.97
CA THR A 18 -11.43 -4.34 9.41
C THR A 18 -9.99 -4.72 9.73
N ASN A 19 -9.24 -5.18 8.72
CA ASN A 19 -7.90 -5.75 8.87
C ASN A 19 -6.77 -4.84 8.33
N TYR A 20 -6.93 -3.52 8.40
CA TYR A 20 -6.04 -2.57 7.73
C TYR A 20 -4.55 -2.76 8.05
N ASN A 21 -4.20 -2.90 9.34
CA ASN A 21 -2.80 -3.03 9.75
C ASN A 21 -2.15 -4.34 9.27
N ASP A 22 -2.89 -5.45 9.29
CA ASP A 22 -2.40 -6.75 8.84
C ASP A 22 -2.29 -6.79 7.31
N TRP A 23 -3.29 -6.26 6.61
CA TRP A 23 -3.25 -6.09 5.17
C TRP A 23 -2.08 -5.19 4.73
N LEU A 24 -1.87 -4.05 5.38
CA LEU A 24 -0.78 -3.13 5.07
C LEU A 24 0.59 -3.80 5.27
N ARG A 25 0.74 -4.62 6.32
CA ARG A 25 1.97 -5.41 6.54
C ARG A 25 2.21 -6.39 5.38
N ASN A 26 1.19 -7.13 4.98
CA ASN A 26 1.28 -8.09 3.87
C ASN A 26 1.57 -7.39 2.53
N LEU A 27 0.92 -6.25 2.26
CA LEU A 27 1.18 -5.43 1.09
C LEU A 27 2.64 -4.99 1.03
N ARG A 28 3.18 -4.47 2.15
CA ARG A 28 4.59 -4.05 2.22
C ARG A 28 5.55 -5.20 1.93
N ILE A 29 5.29 -6.41 2.42
CA ILE A 29 6.13 -7.59 2.13
C ILE A 29 6.17 -7.88 0.63
N VAL A 30 5.02 -7.85 -0.04
CA VAL A 30 4.95 -8.11 -1.50
C VAL A 30 5.64 -7.00 -2.30
N LEU A 31 5.47 -5.74 -1.92
CA LEU A 31 6.08 -4.62 -2.62
C LEU A 31 7.59 -4.49 -2.36
N ASP A 32 8.05 -4.89 -1.17
CA ASP A 32 9.47 -4.89 -0.83
C ASP A 32 10.25 -5.88 -1.68
N PHE A 33 9.65 -7.05 -1.95
CA PHE A 33 10.22 -8.03 -2.89
C PHE A 33 10.46 -7.45 -4.30
N GLU A 34 9.60 -6.54 -4.75
CA GLU A 34 9.71 -5.87 -6.06
C GLU A 34 10.45 -4.51 -5.97
N ASN A 35 10.97 -4.13 -4.79
CA ASN A 35 11.60 -2.82 -4.51
C ASN A 35 10.69 -1.60 -4.78
N GLN A 36 9.38 -1.74 -4.60
CA GLN A 36 8.38 -0.72 -4.93
C GLN A 36 7.69 -0.12 -3.69
N THR A 37 8.12 -0.47 -2.48
CA THR A 37 7.53 -0.02 -1.20
C THR A 37 7.46 1.51 -1.10
N TYR A 38 8.42 2.23 -1.71
CA TYR A 38 8.46 3.69 -1.70
C TYR A 38 7.23 4.36 -2.35
N VAL A 39 6.52 3.65 -3.23
CA VAL A 39 5.34 4.18 -3.95
C VAL A 39 4.18 4.43 -2.98
N LEU A 40 4.14 3.74 -1.84
CA LEU A 40 3.08 3.91 -0.85
C LEU A 40 3.10 5.29 -0.18
N ASP A 41 4.28 5.88 -0.05
CA ASP A 41 4.49 7.08 0.76
C ASP A 41 4.97 8.28 -0.07
N LYS A 42 5.55 8.06 -1.25
CA LYS A 42 6.07 9.14 -2.12
C LYS A 42 5.02 9.56 -3.14
N PRO A 43 4.61 10.85 -3.17
CA PRO A 43 3.68 11.36 -4.18
C PRO A 43 4.17 11.11 -5.60
N LEU A 44 3.26 10.72 -6.49
CA LEU A 44 3.52 10.58 -7.91
C LEU A 44 3.96 11.93 -8.53
N PRO A 45 5.10 12.02 -9.24
CA PRO A 45 5.46 13.23 -9.95
C PRO A 45 4.45 13.49 -11.07
N VAL A 46 3.95 14.72 -11.15
CA VAL A 46 2.91 15.10 -12.13
C VAL A 46 3.53 15.54 -13.45
N THR A 47 4.67 16.22 -13.39
CA THR A 47 5.35 16.79 -14.57
C THR A 47 6.87 16.66 -14.46
N LEU A 48 7.52 16.72 -15.62
CA LEU A 48 8.96 16.88 -15.75
C LEU A 48 9.28 18.35 -16.07
N PRO A 49 10.23 18.99 -15.37
CA PRO A 49 10.69 20.33 -15.71
C PRO A 49 11.21 20.43 -17.16
N GLU A 50 11.04 21.60 -17.77
CA GLU A 50 11.67 21.88 -19.05
C GLU A 50 13.20 21.85 -18.89
N GLY A 51 13.89 21.23 -19.84
CA GLY A 51 15.35 21.01 -19.74
C GLY A 51 15.77 19.79 -18.91
N SER A 52 14.83 18.95 -18.44
CA SER A 52 15.17 17.72 -17.71
C SER A 52 16.14 16.83 -18.50
N THR A 53 17.13 16.28 -17.80
CA THR A 53 18.14 15.37 -18.37
C THR A 53 17.51 14.04 -18.81
N PRO A 54 18.18 13.26 -19.68
CA PRO A 54 17.73 11.91 -20.03
C PRO A 54 17.50 11.02 -18.80
N GLU A 55 18.35 11.11 -17.78
CA GLU A 55 18.27 10.31 -16.55
C GLU A 55 17.04 10.68 -15.70
N GLU A 56 16.71 11.97 -15.63
CA GLU A 56 15.50 12.46 -14.96
C GLU A 56 14.23 11.98 -15.66
N ARG A 57 14.23 11.96 -17.00
CA ARG A 57 13.12 11.43 -17.81
C ARG A 57 12.90 9.94 -17.56
N VAL A 58 13.98 9.15 -17.60
CA VAL A 58 13.92 7.71 -17.30
C VAL A 58 13.41 7.47 -15.88
N THR A 59 13.86 8.26 -14.92
CA THR A 59 13.41 8.15 -13.52
C THR A 59 11.92 8.48 -13.40
N PHE A 60 11.44 9.53 -14.06
CA PHE A 60 10.02 9.87 -14.07
C PHE A 60 9.16 8.78 -14.69
N GLU A 61 9.53 8.27 -15.87
CA GLU A 61 8.80 7.19 -16.55
C GLU A 61 8.72 5.92 -15.68
N ARG A 62 9.85 5.55 -15.06
CA ARG A 62 9.91 4.45 -14.10
C ARG A 62 8.96 4.66 -12.92
N ARG A 63 8.91 5.87 -12.36
CA ARG A 63 7.97 6.19 -11.26
C ARG A 63 6.51 6.10 -11.70
N GLN A 64 6.18 6.51 -12.93
CA GLN A 64 4.83 6.34 -13.48
C GLN A 64 4.47 4.86 -13.65
N GLU A 65 5.42 4.04 -14.10
CA GLU A 65 5.22 2.60 -14.27
C GLU A 65 5.05 1.88 -12.94
N ASP A 66 5.95 2.13 -11.98
CA ASP A 66 5.89 1.54 -10.64
C ASP A 66 4.58 1.92 -9.95
N ASN A 67 4.12 3.16 -10.07
CA ASN A 67 2.80 3.55 -9.55
C ASN A 67 1.65 2.78 -10.19
N ARG A 68 1.65 2.58 -11.52
CA ARG A 68 0.61 1.76 -12.18
C ARG A 68 0.61 0.32 -11.66
N LYS A 69 1.78 -0.29 -11.53
CA LYS A 69 1.93 -1.67 -11.02
C LYS A 69 1.43 -1.78 -9.58
N VAL A 70 1.91 -0.92 -8.69
CA VAL A 70 1.52 -0.92 -7.27
C VAL A 70 0.03 -0.63 -7.11
N ARG A 71 -0.53 0.30 -7.89
CA ARG A 71 -1.98 0.57 -7.88
C ARG A 71 -2.79 -0.68 -8.22
N SER A 72 -2.38 -1.44 -9.24
CA SER A 72 -3.03 -2.71 -9.58
C SER A 72 -2.95 -3.72 -8.43
N VAL A 73 -1.80 -3.82 -7.76
CA VAL A 73 -1.62 -4.70 -6.58
C VAL A 73 -2.53 -4.28 -5.43
N VAL A 74 -2.55 -2.98 -5.09
CA VAL A 74 -3.39 -2.42 -4.03
C VAL A 74 -4.86 -2.73 -4.30
N LEU A 75 -5.35 -2.39 -5.50
CA LEU A 75 -6.75 -2.62 -5.89
C LEU A 75 -7.14 -4.11 -5.97
N ALA A 76 -6.25 -4.98 -6.43
CA ALA A 76 -6.52 -6.42 -6.48
C ALA A 76 -6.54 -7.07 -5.08
N SER A 77 -5.82 -6.48 -4.12
CA SER A 77 -5.68 -6.99 -2.75
C SER A 77 -6.83 -6.63 -1.81
N MET A 78 -7.92 -6.06 -2.33
CA MET A 78 -9.09 -5.65 -1.53
C MET A 78 -10.36 -6.33 -2.02
N THR A 79 -11.41 -6.32 -1.20
CA THR A 79 -12.74 -6.78 -1.61
C THR A 79 -13.34 -5.84 -2.66
N ASN A 80 -14.22 -6.37 -3.53
CA ASN A 80 -14.76 -5.64 -4.68
C ASN A 80 -15.50 -4.34 -4.30
N ASP A 81 -16.18 -4.33 -3.16
CA ASP A 81 -16.91 -3.19 -2.61
C ASP A 81 -15.98 -2.05 -2.16
N ILE A 82 -14.81 -2.38 -1.62
CA ILE A 82 -13.79 -1.39 -1.26
C ILE A 82 -13.02 -0.95 -2.51
N GLN A 83 -12.70 -1.89 -3.41
CA GLN A 83 -12.02 -1.62 -4.68
C GLN A 83 -12.70 -0.50 -5.47
N LYS A 84 -14.03 -0.57 -5.62
CA LYS A 84 -14.83 0.43 -6.34
C LYS A 84 -14.77 1.84 -5.72
N GLN A 85 -14.39 1.96 -4.45
CA GLN A 85 -14.26 3.27 -3.79
C GLN A 85 -12.95 3.98 -4.14
N TYR A 86 -11.95 3.22 -4.61
CA TYR A 86 -10.58 3.70 -4.85
C TYR A 86 -10.12 3.54 -6.30
N ASP A 87 -10.85 2.83 -7.16
CA ASP A 87 -10.45 2.53 -8.54
C ASP A 87 -10.34 3.75 -9.46
N SER A 88 -10.95 4.88 -9.13
CA SER A 88 -10.79 6.13 -9.90
C SER A 88 -9.52 6.91 -9.54
N HIS A 89 -8.89 6.63 -8.40
CA HIS A 89 -7.69 7.34 -7.96
C HIS A 89 -6.44 6.86 -8.72
N ILE A 90 -5.63 7.79 -9.21
CA ILE A 90 -4.43 7.48 -10.00
C ILE A 90 -3.19 7.30 -9.11
N ASP A 91 -3.03 8.16 -8.11
CA ASP A 91 -1.86 8.20 -7.23
C ASP A 91 -2.04 7.25 -6.03
N VAL A 92 -1.12 6.29 -5.89
CA VAL A 92 -1.16 5.32 -4.78
C VAL A 92 -0.98 6.01 -3.44
N ALA A 93 -0.08 7.00 -3.33
CA ALA A 93 0.18 7.66 -2.05
C ALA A 93 -1.11 8.33 -1.51
N SER A 94 -1.88 8.97 -2.38
CA SER A 94 -3.19 9.53 -2.06
C SER A 94 -4.22 8.47 -1.63
N ILE A 95 -4.26 7.31 -2.29
CA ILE A 95 -5.11 6.17 -1.88
C ILE A 95 -4.74 5.73 -0.47
N MET A 96 -3.45 5.48 -0.23
CA MET A 96 -2.94 5.00 1.06
C MET A 96 -3.20 5.99 2.19
N LEU A 97 -3.05 7.30 1.94
CA LEU A 97 -3.37 8.35 2.90
C LEU A 97 -4.84 8.31 3.31
N ARG A 98 -5.76 8.28 2.34
CA ARG A 98 -7.20 8.22 2.61
C ARG A 98 -7.60 6.94 3.34
N MET A 99 -7.04 5.80 2.94
CA MET A 99 -7.30 4.53 3.64
C MET A 99 -6.82 4.57 5.08
N LYS A 100 -5.65 5.16 5.34
CA LYS A 100 -5.12 5.33 6.70
C LYS A 100 -6.05 6.18 7.56
N GLU A 101 -6.58 7.28 7.03
CA GLU A 101 -7.51 8.16 7.76
C GLU A 101 -8.82 7.45 8.13
N VAL A 102 -9.32 6.58 7.27
CA VAL A 102 -10.61 5.89 7.47
C VAL A 102 -10.46 4.62 8.31
N TYR A 103 -9.42 3.82 8.06
CA TYR A 103 -9.34 2.44 8.56
C TYR A 103 -8.21 2.17 9.54
N ALA A 104 -7.23 3.07 9.67
CA ALA A 104 -6.19 2.87 10.66
C ALA A 104 -6.79 3.11 12.05
N VAL A 105 -6.90 2.03 12.83
CA VAL A 105 -7.30 2.15 14.24
C VAL A 105 -6.24 2.97 14.97
N PRO A 106 -6.61 4.04 15.69
CA PRO A 106 -5.69 4.76 16.56
C PRO A 106 -5.09 3.80 17.58
N ASP A 107 -3.78 3.63 17.48
CA ASP A 107 -2.94 2.63 18.17
C ASP A 107 -3.02 2.68 19.72
N ARG A 108 -3.71 3.66 20.30
CA ARG A 108 -3.71 3.89 21.75
C ARG A 108 -4.34 2.72 22.51
N HIS A 109 -5.56 2.30 22.18
CA HIS A 109 -6.24 1.29 23.00
C HIS A 109 -5.70 -0.14 22.81
N ILE A 110 -5.23 -0.48 21.60
CA ILE A 110 -4.68 -1.82 21.31
C ILE A 110 -3.30 -2.01 21.93
N ARG A 111 -2.42 -0.99 21.92
CA ARG A 111 -1.11 -1.06 22.60
C ARG A 111 -1.25 -1.23 24.10
N TYR A 112 -2.18 -0.50 24.73
CA TYR A 112 -2.44 -0.66 26.17
C TYR A 112 -2.97 -2.05 26.51
N ALA A 113 -3.89 -2.60 25.71
CA ALA A 113 -4.40 -3.95 25.90
C ALA A 113 -3.31 -5.02 25.69
N ALA A 114 -2.48 -4.87 24.66
CA ALA A 114 -1.36 -5.79 24.40
C ALA A 114 -0.29 -5.70 25.49
N GLN A 115 0.17 -4.50 25.89
CA GLN A 115 1.14 -4.34 26.99
C GLN A 115 0.63 -4.92 28.30
N LYS A 116 -0.67 -4.79 28.59
CA LYS A 116 -1.30 -5.36 29.77
C LYS A 116 -1.41 -6.89 29.70
N ALA A 117 -1.65 -7.45 28.51
CA ALA A 117 -1.68 -8.89 28.29
C ALA A 117 -0.29 -9.54 28.33
N PHE A 118 0.76 -8.80 27.97
CA PHE A 118 2.15 -9.28 27.97
C PHE A 118 2.96 -8.94 29.24
N SER A 119 2.37 -8.21 30.19
CA SER A 119 3.03 -7.96 31.49
C SER A 119 2.51 -8.97 32.53
N PRO A 120 3.35 -9.88 33.06
CA PRO A 120 2.92 -10.77 34.13
C PRO A 120 2.62 -9.98 35.41
N PRO A 121 1.66 -10.43 36.25
CA PRO A 121 1.37 -9.77 37.52
C PRO A 121 2.61 -9.81 38.42
N ARG A 122 2.89 -8.68 39.10
CA ARG A 122 3.90 -8.60 40.16
C ARG A 122 3.45 -9.35 41.40
#